data_AF-A0A9N8JNS1-F1
#
_entry.id   AF-A0A9N8JNS1-F1
#
_cell.length_a   1.000
_cell.length_b   1.000
_cell.length_c   1.000
_cell.angle_alpha   90.00
_cell.angle_beta   90.00
_cell.angle_gamma   90.00
#
_symmetry.space_group_name_H-M   'P 1'
#
loop_
_entity.id
_entity.type
_entity.pdbx_description
1 polymer ?
#
loop_
_entity_poly.entity_id
_entity_poly.type
_entity_poly.pdbx_seq_one_letter_code
_entity_poly.pdbx_strand_id
1 'polypeptide(L)'
;MVSELLAIRLLKEFNLRELIDALSYDFNPLEGFDAPEGGAQLRQYNRSARISTVEIAIRAQAKRFLAHPLVVQQLEAIWAGSIVFHSAADNLHRKPPTPPPTRGRSGYGTIVNNSNPQPAPTNNSQPTFRRSVTLYNPKDASLFKLSRLRVPRYRQLFSTLSFTIMLGLFLAVLVDRSTEITPLEIIFWFWSAGYMLDELVGFSEQGFGLYIMSVWNAFDLGILLCFFAYYVLRLYGILIPAARKHYTAHMAYDVLASTAVLLFPRAFNVLDHYKYFSQLLIAFRLMVQDMIAILVLIVIACSGFFVAFTLSFSDEKAEASKVAYAL
;
A
#
# COMPACT_ATOMS: atom_id res chain seq x y z
N MET A 1 -11.85 22.87 -6.30
CA MET A 1 -11.64 23.67 -5.07
C MET A 1 -12.95 24.13 -4.43
N VAL A 2 -13.89 24.72 -5.19
CA VAL A 2 -15.22 25.12 -4.65
C VAL A 2 -16.03 23.91 -4.15
N SER A 3 -16.06 22.82 -4.92
CA SER A 3 -16.72 21.56 -4.54
C SER A 3 -16.17 20.94 -3.25
N GLU A 4 -14.86 21.01 -3.03
CA GLU A 4 -14.21 20.51 -1.81
C GLU A 4 -14.64 21.32 -0.58
N LEU A 5 -14.70 22.65 -0.68
CA LEU A 5 -15.17 23.52 0.40
C LEU A 5 -16.65 23.29 0.73
N LEU A 6 -17.48 23.08 -0.30
CA LEU A 6 -18.89 22.79 -0.14
C LEU A 6 -19.09 21.44 0.56
N ALA A 7 -18.35 20.40 0.15
CA ALA A 7 -18.36 19.10 0.80
C ALA A 7 -17.95 19.19 2.28
N ILE A 8 -16.93 19.98 2.61
CA ILE A 8 -16.50 20.20 4.00
C ILE A 8 -17.60 20.89 4.83
N ARG A 9 -18.36 21.83 4.25
CA ARG A 9 -19.48 22.45 4.96
C ARG A 9 -20.61 21.47 5.20
N LEU A 10 -20.96 20.65 4.20
CA LEU A 10 -22.00 19.63 4.33
C LEU A 10 -21.69 18.57 5.39
N LEU A 11 -20.41 18.22 5.59
CA LEU A 11 -20.01 17.26 6.64
C LEU A 11 -20.50 17.63 8.04
N LYS A 12 -20.69 18.92 8.33
CA LYS A 12 -21.12 19.38 9.66
C LYS A 12 -22.61 19.18 9.92
N GLU A 13 -23.40 18.97 8.86
CA GLU A 13 -24.85 18.82 8.95
C GLU A 13 -25.26 17.36 9.20
N PHE A 14 -24.36 16.40 8.97
CA PHE A 14 -24.63 14.98 9.15
C PHE A 14 -24.47 14.52 10.60
N ASN A 15 -25.39 13.65 11.04
CA ASN A 15 -25.21 12.88 12.27
C ASN A 15 -24.14 11.79 12.09
N LEU A 16 -23.54 11.32 13.19
CA LEU A 16 -22.45 10.34 13.14
C LEU A 16 -22.78 9.07 12.33
N ARG A 17 -24.01 8.53 12.44
CA ARG A 17 -24.43 7.35 11.66
C ARG A 17 -24.64 7.67 10.17
N GLU A 18 -25.22 8.82 9.87
CA GLU A 18 -25.44 9.26 8.48
C GLU A 18 -24.12 9.61 7.80
N LEU A 19 -23.16 10.14 8.55
CA LEU A 19 -21.82 10.42 8.09
C LEU A 19 -21.06 9.13 7.74
N ILE A 20 -21.17 8.11 8.59
CA ILE A 20 -20.62 6.77 8.30
C ILE A 20 -21.18 6.26 6.98
N ASP A 21 -22.50 6.28 6.84
CA ASP A 21 -23.18 5.83 5.62
C ASP A 21 -22.74 6.67 4.41
N ALA A 22 -22.73 8.00 4.51
CA ALA A 22 -22.36 8.88 3.40
C ALA A 22 -20.89 8.70 2.94
N LEU A 23 -19.97 8.42 3.86
CA LEU A 23 -18.55 8.25 3.54
C LEU A 23 -18.25 6.86 2.96
N SER A 24 -18.92 5.83 3.46
CA SER A 24 -18.57 4.43 3.18
C SER A 24 -19.50 3.72 2.20
N TYR A 25 -20.68 4.27 1.94
CA TYR A 25 -21.62 3.67 0.99
C TYR A 25 -21.10 3.81 -0.44
N ASP A 26 -21.14 2.70 -1.17
CA ASP A 26 -20.83 2.71 -2.59
C ASP A 26 -22.02 3.29 -3.35
N PHE A 27 -21.81 4.41 -4.03
CA PHE A 27 -22.81 4.97 -4.94
C PHE A 27 -22.37 4.75 -6.38
N ASN A 28 -23.33 4.65 -7.30
CA ASN A 28 -23.00 4.64 -8.72
C ASN A 28 -23.00 6.10 -9.21
N PRO A 29 -21.86 6.65 -9.67
CA PRO A 29 -21.80 8.05 -10.10
C PRO A 29 -22.72 8.37 -11.28
N LEU A 30 -23.26 7.36 -11.97
CA LEU A 30 -24.18 7.48 -13.09
C LEU A 30 -25.64 7.14 -12.72
N GLU A 31 -25.95 6.98 -11.42
CA GLU A 31 -27.31 6.70 -10.95
C GLU A 31 -28.21 7.90 -11.24
N GLY A 32 -28.99 7.83 -12.33
CA GLY A 32 -29.87 8.91 -12.80
C GLY A 32 -29.63 9.37 -14.24
N PHE A 33 -28.60 8.89 -14.92
CA PHE A 33 -28.51 9.01 -16.37
C PHE A 33 -29.26 7.85 -17.03
N ASP A 34 -30.29 8.16 -17.83
CA ASP A 34 -30.98 7.15 -18.62
C ASP A 34 -29.96 6.43 -19.50
N ALA A 35 -29.84 5.11 -19.29
CA ALA A 35 -28.92 4.31 -20.09
C ALA A 35 -29.37 4.38 -21.55
N PRO A 36 -28.48 4.68 -22.51
CA PRO A 36 -28.84 4.62 -23.91
C PRO A 36 -29.34 3.20 -24.21
N GLU A 37 -30.47 3.12 -24.93
CA GLU A 37 -31.13 1.87 -25.32
C GLU A 37 -30.21 1.04 -26.23
N GLY A 38 -29.27 0.31 -25.65
CA GLY A 38 -28.34 -0.50 -26.42
C GLY A 38 -27.11 -0.91 -25.61
N GLY A 39 -27.14 -2.13 -25.06
CA GLY A 39 -25.91 -2.84 -24.70
C GLY A 39 -25.91 -3.45 -23.31
N ALA A 40 -26.08 -4.78 -23.26
CA ALA A 40 -25.76 -5.58 -22.06
C ALA A 40 -24.32 -5.36 -21.55
N GLN A 41 -23.41 -4.90 -22.41
CA GLN A 41 -22.03 -4.53 -22.07
C GLN A 41 -21.92 -3.32 -21.12
N LEU A 42 -22.78 -2.30 -21.25
CA LEU A 42 -22.78 -1.12 -20.35
C LEU A 42 -23.26 -1.46 -18.93
N ARG A 43 -24.18 -2.43 -18.79
CA ARG A 43 -24.63 -2.92 -17.48
C ARG A 43 -23.51 -3.63 -16.69
N GLN A 44 -22.59 -4.28 -17.38
CA GLN A 44 -21.46 -4.97 -16.75
C GLN A 44 -20.42 -3.93 -16.26
N TYR A 45 -20.18 -2.89 -17.05
CA TYR A 45 -19.34 -1.74 -16.67
C TYR A 45 -19.92 -0.94 -15.47
N ASN A 46 -21.24 -0.82 -15.39
CA ASN A 46 -21.94 -0.16 -14.29
C ASN A 46 -21.90 -0.93 -12.96
N ARG A 47 -21.67 -2.25 -12.96
CA ARG A 47 -21.45 -3.01 -11.72
C ARG A 47 -20.05 -2.81 -11.14
N SER A 48 -19.06 -2.55 -12.01
CA SER A 48 -17.67 -2.28 -11.62
C SER A 48 -17.39 -0.84 -11.18
N ALA A 49 -18.31 0.09 -11.40
CA ALA A 49 -18.12 1.52 -11.09
C ALA A 49 -18.70 1.95 -9.72
N ARG A 50 -19.05 1.00 -8.85
CA ARG A 50 -19.47 1.30 -7.48
C ARG A 50 -18.25 1.79 -6.70
N ILE A 51 -18.26 3.06 -6.34
CA ILE A 51 -17.14 3.73 -5.69
C ILE A 51 -17.64 4.44 -4.43
N SER A 52 -16.87 4.36 -3.35
CA SER A 52 -17.22 5.05 -2.11
C SER A 52 -16.80 6.52 -2.16
N THR A 53 -17.47 7.37 -1.38
CA THR A 53 -17.13 8.79 -1.27
C THR A 53 -15.69 8.99 -0.82
N VAL A 54 -15.21 8.19 0.14
CA VAL A 54 -13.82 8.22 0.60
C VAL A 54 -12.85 7.84 -0.52
N GLU A 55 -13.18 6.83 -1.32
CA GLU A 55 -12.36 6.42 -2.45
C GLU A 55 -12.28 7.50 -3.54
N ILE A 56 -13.40 8.16 -3.86
CA ILE A 56 -13.38 9.32 -4.76
C ILE A 56 -12.53 10.44 -4.18
N ALA A 57 -12.68 10.75 -2.89
CA ALA A 57 -11.90 11.81 -2.24
C ALA A 57 -10.40 11.54 -2.29
N ILE A 58 -9.98 10.27 -2.13
CA ILE A 58 -8.58 9.85 -2.26
C ILE A 58 -8.11 9.97 -3.71
N ARG A 59 -8.87 9.45 -4.68
CA ARG A 59 -8.52 9.52 -6.11
C ARG A 59 -8.45 10.97 -6.61
N ALA A 60 -9.34 11.83 -6.13
CA ALA A 60 -9.38 13.25 -6.44
C ALA A 60 -8.36 14.09 -5.64
N GLN A 61 -7.58 13.46 -4.74
CA GLN A 61 -6.59 14.13 -3.89
C GLN A 61 -7.18 15.30 -3.08
N ALA A 62 -8.40 15.14 -2.55
CA ALA A 62 -9.10 16.15 -1.77
C ALA A 62 -8.54 16.24 -0.33
N LYS A 63 -7.32 16.77 -0.20
CA LYS A 63 -6.54 16.76 1.05
C LYS A 63 -7.24 17.49 2.19
N ARG A 64 -7.97 18.59 1.94
CA ARG A 64 -8.64 19.36 3.01
C ARG A 64 -9.87 18.64 3.53
N PHE A 65 -10.57 17.92 2.65
CA PHE A 65 -11.71 17.07 3.03
C PHE A 65 -11.24 15.88 3.87
N LEU A 66 -10.20 15.17 3.42
CA LEU A 66 -9.66 14.00 4.12
C LEU A 66 -9.01 14.37 5.47
N ALA A 67 -8.44 15.57 5.60
CA ALA A 67 -7.86 16.07 6.86
C ALA A 67 -8.91 16.58 7.87
N HIS A 68 -10.20 16.61 7.51
CA HIS A 68 -11.25 17.10 8.40
C HIS A 68 -11.43 16.16 9.62
N PRO A 69 -11.54 16.67 10.86
CA PRO A 69 -11.54 15.85 12.08
C PRO A 69 -12.65 14.79 12.11
N LEU A 70 -13.83 15.09 11.55
CA LEU A 70 -14.94 14.12 11.48
C LEU A 70 -14.62 12.94 10.55
N VAL A 71 -13.92 13.19 9.44
CA VAL A 71 -13.50 12.14 8.50
C VAL A 71 -12.36 11.34 9.12
N VAL A 72 -11.40 12.01 9.78
CA VAL A 72 -10.28 11.36 10.47
C VAL A 72 -10.78 10.46 11.60
N GLN A 73 -11.70 10.91 12.45
CA GLN A 73 -12.29 10.11 13.52
C GLN A 73 -12.95 8.84 12.98
N GLN A 74 -13.60 8.94 11.81
CA GLN A 74 -14.22 7.81 11.16
C GLN A 74 -13.19 6.82 10.59
N LEU A 75 -12.11 7.33 9.99
CA LEU A 75 -10.98 6.50 9.54
C LEU A 75 -10.27 5.82 10.73
N GLU A 76 -10.12 6.51 11.86
CA GLU A 76 -9.59 5.94 13.10
C GLU A 76 -10.49 4.84 13.67
N ALA A 77 -11.82 5.00 13.59
CA ALA A 77 -12.78 3.99 13.98
C ALA A 77 -12.68 2.73 13.09
N ILE A 78 -12.49 2.91 11.78
CA ILE A 78 -12.21 1.81 10.83
C ILE A 78 -10.87 1.14 11.18
N TRP A 79 -9.83 1.93 11.44
CA TRP A 79 -8.51 1.43 11.83
C TRP A 79 -8.54 0.62 13.13
N ALA A 80 -9.30 1.09 14.13
CA ALA A 80 -9.50 0.41 15.40
C ALA A 80 -10.39 -0.84 15.28
N GLY A 81 -11.10 -1.00 14.17
CA GLY A 81 -12.02 -2.12 13.93
C GLY A 81 -13.34 -2.01 14.68
N SER A 82 -13.72 -0.82 15.15
CA SER A 82 -15.06 -0.58 15.70
C SER A 82 -16.14 -0.47 14.62
N ILE A 83 -15.73 -0.30 13.36
CA ILE A 83 -16.61 -0.23 12.20
C ILE A 83 -16.18 -1.32 11.24
N VAL A 84 -17.04 -2.32 11.04
CA VAL A 84 -16.77 -3.46 10.17
C VAL A 84 -17.73 -3.41 8.99
N PHE A 85 -17.17 -3.40 7.78
CA PHE A 85 -17.93 -3.48 6.55
C PHE A 85 -18.21 -4.95 6.24
N HIS A 86 -19.48 -5.34 6.26
CA HIS A 86 -19.87 -6.64 5.73
C HIS A 86 -19.91 -6.55 4.21
N SER A 87 -18.91 -7.17 3.57
CA SER A 87 -18.96 -7.42 2.13
C SER A 87 -20.09 -8.39 1.81
N ALA A 88 -20.65 -8.31 0.61
CA ALA A 88 -21.71 -9.21 0.15
C ALA A 88 -21.33 -10.70 0.27
N ALA A 89 -20.03 -11.03 0.23
CA ALA A 89 -19.51 -12.38 0.42
C ALA A 89 -19.57 -12.88 1.88
N ASP A 90 -19.60 -11.98 2.87
CA ASP A 90 -19.70 -12.31 4.30
C ASP A 90 -21.14 -12.77 4.67
N ASN A 91 -22.11 -12.52 3.78
CA ASN A 91 -23.52 -12.89 3.94
C ASN A 91 -23.82 -14.37 3.61
N LEU A 92 -22.86 -15.14 3.08
CA LEU A 92 -23.09 -16.57 2.81
C LEU A 92 -23.25 -17.40 4.10
N HIS A 93 -22.67 -16.95 5.23
CA HIS A 93 -22.64 -17.71 6.47
C HIS A 93 -23.42 -17.10 7.63
N ARG A 94 -23.96 -15.90 7.48
CA ARG A 94 -24.64 -15.18 8.57
C ARG A 94 -25.97 -14.60 8.09
N LYS A 95 -27.07 -15.04 8.71
CA LYS A 95 -28.39 -14.43 8.51
C LYS A 95 -28.32 -12.96 8.95
N PRO A 96 -28.77 -11.99 8.13
CA PRO A 96 -28.75 -10.59 8.52
C PRO A 96 -29.60 -10.41 9.79
N PRO A 97 -29.19 -9.54 10.73
CA PRO A 97 -30.06 -9.13 11.82
C PRO A 97 -31.33 -8.52 11.22
N THR A 98 -32.50 -8.94 11.71
CA THR A 98 -33.78 -8.37 11.31
C THR A 98 -33.72 -6.86 11.54
N PRO A 99 -33.81 -6.02 10.49
CA PRO A 99 -33.81 -4.58 10.69
C PRO A 99 -35.01 -4.20 11.55
N PRO A 100 -34.86 -3.30 12.54
CA PRO A 100 -36.01 -2.75 13.24
C PRO A 100 -36.94 -2.08 12.22
N PRO A 101 -38.27 -2.11 12.44
CA PRO A 101 -39.24 -1.56 11.51
C PRO A 101 -38.97 -0.06 11.33
N THR A 102 -38.31 0.27 10.23
CA THR A 102 -38.02 1.65 9.84
C THR A 102 -39.30 2.19 9.24
N ARG A 103 -40.00 3.08 9.98
CA ARG A 103 -40.99 3.98 9.41
C ARG A 103 -40.39 4.65 8.17
N GLY A 104 -41.18 4.69 7.09
CA GLY A 104 -40.78 5.04 5.73
C GLY A 104 -39.64 6.06 5.64
N ARG A 105 -38.47 5.58 5.21
CA ARG A 105 -37.35 6.42 4.78
C ARG A 105 -37.73 7.00 3.42
N SER A 106 -38.29 8.21 3.43
CA SER A 106 -38.50 9.03 2.25
C SER A 106 -37.17 9.19 1.53
N GLY A 107 -37.11 8.71 0.28
CA GLY A 107 -35.96 8.91 -0.59
C GLY A 107 -35.82 10.39 -0.92
N TYR A 108 -34.59 10.85 -1.02
CA TYR A 108 -34.25 12.16 -1.56
C TYR A 108 -34.55 12.12 -3.06
N GLY A 109 -35.69 12.69 -3.45
CA GLY A 109 -36.20 12.66 -4.82
C GLY A 109 -37.52 13.43 -4.88
N THR A 110 -37.60 14.37 -5.80
CA THR A 110 -38.69 15.32 -6.02
C THR A 110 -40.09 14.68 -6.00
N ILE A 111 -41.00 15.32 -5.26
CA ILE A 111 -42.43 15.02 -5.23
C ILE A 111 -43.00 15.25 -6.64
N VAL A 112 -43.27 14.19 -7.38
CA VAL A 112 -44.15 14.23 -8.55
C VAL A 112 -45.45 13.54 -8.16
N ASN A 113 -46.44 14.37 -7.86
CA ASN A 113 -47.81 13.97 -7.61
C ASN A 113 -48.41 13.49 -8.93
N ASN A 114 -48.66 12.18 -9.09
CA ASN A 114 -49.53 11.71 -10.15
C ASN A 114 -50.40 10.56 -9.66
N SER A 115 -51.69 10.85 -9.55
CA SER A 115 -52.77 9.94 -9.25
C SER A 115 -53.02 9.00 -10.42
N ASN A 116 -52.65 7.72 -10.29
CA ASN A 116 -53.30 6.61 -11.00
C ASN A 116 -53.01 5.27 -10.30
N PRO A 117 -53.99 4.37 -10.11
CA PRO A 117 -53.77 3.07 -9.48
C PRO A 117 -53.33 2.05 -10.53
N GLN A 118 -52.06 1.62 -10.49
CA GLN A 118 -51.48 0.54 -11.31
C GLN A 118 -51.15 -0.66 -10.40
N PRO A 119 -51.28 -1.93 -10.86
CA PRO A 119 -51.31 -3.11 -10.00
C PRO A 119 -49.93 -3.47 -9.42
N ALA A 120 -49.96 -4.25 -8.33
CA ALA A 120 -48.82 -4.67 -7.51
C ALA A 120 -47.54 -5.04 -8.29
N PRO A 121 -46.35 -4.57 -7.88
CA PRO A 121 -45.11 -4.93 -8.54
C PRO A 121 -44.73 -6.37 -8.17
N THR A 122 -44.54 -7.20 -9.20
CA THR A 122 -43.89 -8.51 -9.13
C THR A 122 -42.51 -8.38 -8.50
N ASN A 123 -42.32 -9.01 -7.35
CA ASN A 123 -41.07 -9.16 -6.60
C ASN A 123 -40.00 -9.90 -7.43
N ASN A 124 -39.34 -9.19 -8.35
CA ASN A 124 -38.06 -9.60 -8.93
C ASN A 124 -36.98 -8.55 -8.69
N SER A 125 -37.07 -7.83 -7.56
CA SER A 125 -35.92 -7.09 -7.05
C SER A 125 -34.91 -8.10 -6.50
N GLN A 126 -33.96 -8.52 -7.34
CA GLN A 126 -32.71 -9.08 -6.84
C GLN A 126 -32.21 -8.14 -5.73
N PRO A 127 -31.90 -8.65 -4.52
CA PRO A 127 -31.48 -7.79 -3.43
C PRO A 127 -30.26 -7.03 -3.92
N THR A 128 -30.40 -5.71 -4.04
CA THR A 128 -29.25 -4.85 -4.27
C THR A 128 -28.27 -5.18 -3.14
N PHE A 129 -27.15 -5.81 -3.49
CA PHE A 129 -26.13 -6.19 -2.53
C PHE A 129 -25.54 -4.90 -1.96
N ARG A 130 -26.16 -4.41 -0.89
CA ARG A 130 -25.79 -3.20 -0.15
C ARG A 130 -24.83 -3.64 0.95
N ARG A 131 -23.61 -3.11 0.95
CA ARG A 131 -22.69 -3.28 2.09
C ARG A 131 -23.34 -2.59 3.29
N SER A 132 -23.85 -3.37 4.24
CA SER A 132 -24.43 -2.81 5.47
C SER A 132 -23.32 -2.54 6.46
N VAL A 133 -23.24 -1.30 6.98
CA VAL A 133 -22.27 -0.94 8.01
C VAL A 133 -22.85 -1.30 9.37
N THR A 134 -22.17 -2.15 10.13
CA THR A 134 -22.55 -2.44 11.52
C THR A 134 -21.57 -1.74 12.45
N LEU A 135 -22.12 -0.93 13.36
CA LEU A 135 -21.33 -0.25 14.39
C LEU A 135 -21.08 -1.26 15.52
N TYR A 136 -19.83 -1.69 15.68
CA TYR A 136 -19.43 -2.68 16.67
C TYR A 136 -19.14 -1.98 18.00
N ASN A 137 -19.85 -2.38 19.06
CA ASN A 137 -19.66 -1.83 20.39
C ASN A 137 -18.46 -2.51 21.08
N PRO A 138 -17.37 -1.78 21.42
CA PRO A 138 -16.13 -2.38 21.94
C PRO A 138 -16.25 -2.99 23.35
N LYS A 139 -17.35 -2.74 24.07
CA LYS A 139 -17.55 -3.21 25.45
C LYS A 139 -18.19 -4.60 25.56
N ASP A 140 -18.80 -5.13 24.50
CA ASP A 140 -19.60 -6.36 24.56
C ASP A 140 -18.91 -7.62 23.98
N ALA A 141 -17.58 -7.61 23.81
CA ALA A 141 -16.90 -8.76 23.22
C ALA A 141 -15.48 -9.01 23.71
N SER A 142 -15.40 -10.04 24.56
CA SER A 142 -14.27 -10.92 24.89
C SER A 142 -12.97 -10.68 24.12
N LEU A 143 -11.87 -10.54 24.86
CA LEU A 143 -10.50 -10.37 24.38
C LEU A 143 -10.03 -11.47 23.40
N PHE A 144 -10.69 -12.64 23.36
CA PHE A 144 -10.32 -13.80 22.53
C PHE A 144 -11.24 -14.06 21.33
N LYS A 145 -12.03 -13.08 20.87
CA LYS A 145 -12.80 -13.27 19.62
C LYS A 145 -11.86 -13.15 18.41
N LEU A 146 -11.63 -14.26 17.71
CA LEU A 146 -10.83 -14.36 16.47
C LEU A 146 -11.24 -13.34 15.38
N SER A 147 -12.39 -12.68 15.50
CA SER A 147 -12.81 -11.57 14.64
C SER A 147 -11.92 -10.34 14.73
N ARG A 148 -11.14 -10.15 15.81
CA ARG A 148 -10.21 -9.02 15.94
C ARG A 148 -8.96 -9.16 15.06
N LEU A 149 -8.59 -10.36 14.61
CA LEU A 149 -7.44 -10.54 13.70
C LEU A 149 -7.68 -9.94 12.30
N ARG A 150 -8.93 -9.66 11.92
CA ARG A 150 -9.26 -8.97 10.65
C ARG A 150 -8.99 -7.46 10.71
N VAL A 151 -8.80 -6.90 11.90
CA VAL A 151 -8.67 -5.45 12.07
C VAL A 151 -7.30 -4.98 11.55
N PRO A 152 -7.26 -3.92 10.70
CA PRO A 152 -6.03 -3.42 10.10
C PRO A 152 -4.90 -3.15 11.10
N ARG A 153 -5.24 -2.63 12.27
CA ARG A 153 -4.28 -2.33 13.35
C ARG A 153 -3.50 -3.57 13.83
N TYR A 154 -4.17 -4.70 14.03
CA TYR A 154 -3.49 -5.92 14.47
C TYR A 154 -2.68 -6.52 13.32
N ARG A 155 -3.20 -6.51 12.09
CA ARG A 155 -2.45 -6.93 10.90
C ARG A 155 -1.15 -6.16 10.76
N GLN A 156 -1.19 -4.83 10.89
CA GLN A 156 0.00 -3.97 10.83
C GLN A 156 0.99 -4.28 11.95
N LEU A 157 0.51 -4.50 13.17
CA LEU A 157 1.35 -4.86 14.31
C LEU A 157 2.05 -6.21 14.11
N PHE A 158 1.31 -7.24 13.68
CA PHE A 158 1.87 -8.57 13.41
C PHE A 158 2.87 -8.54 12.25
N SER A 159 2.58 -7.80 11.17
CA SER A 159 3.53 -7.59 10.07
C SER A 159 4.81 -6.90 10.55
N THR A 160 4.69 -5.86 11.37
CA THR A 160 5.83 -5.14 11.97
C THR A 160 6.65 -6.00 12.92
N LEU A 161 5.99 -6.80 13.77
CA LEU A 161 6.64 -7.74 14.66
C LEU A 161 7.39 -8.80 13.86
N SER A 162 6.74 -9.33 12.82
CA SER A 162 7.33 -10.33 11.93
C SER A 162 8.56 -9.79 11.22
N PHE A 163 8.51 -8.56 10.72
CA PHE A 163 9.66 -7.87 10.15
C PHE A 163 10.79 -7.69 11.18
N THR A 164 10.49 -7.30 12.42
CA THR A 164 11.49 -7.14 13.48
C THR A 164 12.20 -8.47 13.79
N ILE A 165 11.45 -9.57 13.89
CA ILE A 165 12.02 -10.91 14.11
C ILE A 165 12.86 -11.33 12.91
N MET A 166 12.37 -11.10 11.69
CA MET A 166 13.11 -11.36 10.46
C MET A 166 14.43 -10.57 10.45
N LEU A 167 14.41 -9.30 10.86
CA LEU A 167 15.59 -8.43 10.88
C LEU A 167 16.62 -8.91 11.90
N GLY A 168 16.16 -9.32 13.09
CA GLY A 168 17.03 -9.92 14.10
C GLY A 168 17.69 -11.21 13.62
N LEU A 169 16.91 -12.12 13.00
CA LEU A 169 17.43 -13.36 12.41
C LEU A 169 18.40 -13.08 11.26
N PHE A 170 18.08 -12.13 10.38
CA PHE A 170 18.94 -11.70 9.28
C PHE A 170 20.31 -11.23 9.80
N LEU A 171 20.33 -10.36 10.80
CA LEU A 171 21.59 -9.88 11.40
C LEU A 171 22.36 -11.02 12.09
N ALA A 172 21.67 -11.92 12.78
CA ALA A 172 22.31 -13.07 13.43
C ALA A 172 22.97 -14.02 12.40
N VAL A 173 22.30 -14.32 11.28
CA VAL A 173 22.89 -15.10 10.18
C VAL A 173 24.11 -14.37 9.58
N LEU A 174 24.03 -13.05 9.44
CA LEU A 174 25.10 -12.24 8.86
C LEU A 174 26.35 -12.15 9.75
N VAL A 175 26.18 -12.23 11.07
CA VAL A 175 27.29 -12.25 12.04
C VAL A 175 27.97 -13.62 12.09
N ASP A 176 27.19 -14.70 12.10
CA ASP A 176 27.73 -16.06 12.22
C ASP A 176 28.50 -16.51 10.96
N ARG A 177 28.01 -16.16 9.75
CA ARG A 177 28.67 -16.46 8.45
C ARG A 177 29.20 -17.90 8.33
N SER A 178 28.41 -18.88 8.76
CA SER A 178 28.81 -20.28 8.75
C SER A 178 28.82 -20.91 7.34
N THR A 179 29.86 -21.69 7.03
CA THR A 179 29.94 -22.44 5.76
C THR A 179 29.05 -23.68 5.73
N GLU A 180 28.60 -24.12 6.90
CA GLU A 180 27.64 -25.22 7.06
C GLU A 180 26.25 -24.68 7.39
N ILE A 181 25.21 -25.45 7.07
CA ILE A 181 23.83 -25.06 7.32
C ILE A 181 23.59 -25.13 8.84
N THR A 182 23.57 -23.98 9.48
CA THR A 182 23.25 -23.90 10.91
C THR A 182 21.75 -23.98 11.13
N PRO A 183 21.30 -24.46 12.30
CA PRO A 183 19.88 -24.44 12.66
C PRO A 183 19.31 -23.01 12.64
N LEU A 184 20.14 -22.01 12.93
CA LEU A 184 19.78 -20.59 12.84
C LEU A 184 19.43 -20.19 11.40
N GLU A 185 20.22 -20.63 10.42
CA GLU A 185 19.96 -20.39 8.99
C GLU A 185 18.62 -21.02 8.55
N ILE A 186 18.29 -22.22 9.03
CA ILE A 186 17.01 -22.90 8.72
C ILE A 186 15.82 -22.11 9.28
N ILE A 187 15.93 -21.63 10.53
CA ILE A 187 14.89 -20.79 11.15
C ILE A 187 14.72 -19.49 10.36
N PHE A 188 15.83 -18.87 9.94
CA PHE A 188 15.81 -17.69 9.09
C PHE A 188 15.12 -17.95 7.75
N TRP A 189 15.40 -19.09 7.10
CA TRP A 189 14.74 -19.45 5.84
C TRP A 189 13.24 -19.57 6.00
N PHE A 190 12.78 -20.28 7.03
CA PHE A 190 11.35 -20.43 7.30
C PHE A 190 10.68 -19.07 7.56
N TRP A 191 11.31 -18.24 8.40
CA TRP A 191 10.74 -16.95 8.79
C TRP A 191 10.69 -15.96 7.61
N SER A 192 11.77 -15.85 6.86
CA SER A 192 11.83 -14.92 5.72
C SER A 192 11.03 -15.43 4.51
N ALA A 193 10.87 -16.73 4.30
CA ALA A 193 9.91 -17.26 3.33
C ALA A 193 8.47 -16.84 3.70
N GLY A 194 8.11 -16.87 4.99
CA GLY A 194 6.83 -16.36 5.47
C GLY A 194 6.63 -14.87 5.18
N TYR A 195 7.66 -14.05 5.44
CA TYR A 195 7.66 -12.62 5.09
C TYR A 195 7.48 -12.40 3.58
N MET A 196 8.22 -13.14 2.74
CA MET A 196 8.12 -13.05 1.28
C MET A 196 6.74 -13.45 0.76
N LEU A 197 6.08 -14.45 1.36
CA LEU A 197 4.75 -14.87 0.96
C LEU A 197 3.67 -13.83 1.31
N ASP A 198 3.73 -13.21 2.50
CA ASP A 198 2.81 -12.12 2.87
C ASP A 198 2.94 -10.94 1.89
N GLU A 199 4.17 -10.62 1.51
CA GLU A 199 4.45 -9.55 0.53
C GLU A 199 3.97 -9.92 -0.88
N LEU A 200 4.17 -11.17 -1.31
CA LEU A 200 3.72 -11.66 -2.61
C LEU A 200 2.18 -11.68 -2.72
N VAL A 201 1.49 -12.06 -1.64
CA VAL A 201 0.02 -11.97 -1.56
C VAL A 201 -0.42 -10.51 -1.61
N GLY A 202 0.24 -9.62 -0.86
CA GLY A 202 -0.03 -8.18 -0.90
C GLY A 202 0.12 -7.58 -2.30
N PHE A 203 1.17 -7.99 -3.02
CA PHE A 203 1.39 -7.62 -4.42
C PHE A 203 0.25 -8.10 -5.33
N SER A 204 -0.19 -9.35 -5.16
CA SER A 204 -1.29 -9.92 -5.96
C SER A 204 -2.64 -9.24 -5.69
N GLU A 205 -2.90 -8.82 -4.45
CA GLU A 205 -4.17 -8.19 -4.07
C GLU A 205 -4.28 -6.73 -4.51
N GLN A 206 -3.17 -5.98 -4.48
CA GLN A 206 -3.15 -4.54 -4.79
C GLN A 206 -2.98 -4.24 -6.29
N GLY A 207 -2.37 -5.16 -7.04
CA GLY A 207 -2.03 -4.99 -8.45
C GLY A 207 -0.74 -4.19 -8.68
N PHE A 208 -0.01 -4.52 -9.75
CA PHE A 208 1.34 -4.03 -10.04
C PHE A 208 1.46 -2.48 -10.05
N GLY A 209 0.51 -1.79 -10.69
CA GLY A 209 0.59 -0.34 -10.89
C GLY A 209 0.40 0.48 -9.60
N LEU A 210 -0.49 0.05 -8.69
CA LEU A 210 -0.70 0.72 -7.41
C LEU A 210 0.40 0.36 -6.41
N TYR A 211 0.94 -0.85 -6.51
CA TYR A 211 2.01 -1.34 -5.65
C TYR A 211 3.29 -0.48 -5.79
N ILE A 212 3.71 -0.18 -7.02
CA ILE A 212 4.95 0.58 -7.29
C ILE A 212 4.87 2.07 -6.87
N MET A 213 3.65 2.63 -6.74
CA MET A 213 3.49 4.03 -6.34
C MET A 213 3.94 4.30 -4.89
N SER A 214 3.94 3.25 -4.06
CA SER A 214 4.47 3.33 -2.70
C SER A 214 5.97 3.06 -2.71
N VAL A 215 6.76 4.05 -2.30
CA VAL A 215 8.23 3.96 -2.20
C VAL A 215 8.64 2.77 -1.32
N TRP A 216 7.89 2.52 -0.25
CA TRP A 216 8.16 1.43 0.68
C TRP A 216 8.00 0.05 0.04
N ASN A 217 6.98 -0.12 -0.80
CA ASN A 217 6.77 -1.34 -1.57
C ASN A 217 7.90 -1.61 -2.55
N ALA A 218 8.46 -0.57 -3.16
CA ALA A 218 9.59 -0.73 -4.06
C ALA A 218 10.82 -1.31 -3.32
N PHE A 219 11.03 -0.90 -2.06
CA PHE A 219 12.05 -1.51 -1.20
C PHE A 219 11.70 -2.98 -0.87
N ASP A 220 10.45 -3.29 -0.53
CA ASP A 220 10.01 -4.67 -0.25
C ASP A 220 10.19 -5.60 -1.46
N LEU A 221 9.87 -5.13 -2.67
CA LEU A 221 10.12 -5.87 -3.91
C LEU A 221 11.63 -6.10 -4.15
N GLY A 222 12.46 -5.11 -3.85
CA GLY A 222 13.91 -5.25 -3.91
C GLY A 222 14.44 -6.28 -2.90
N ILE A 223 13.92 -6.28 -1.67
CA ILE A 223 14.25 -7.27 -0.63
C ILE A 223 13.83 -8.68 -1.09
N LEU A 224 12.63 -8.82 -1.66
CA LEU A 224 12.12 -10.08 -2.20
C LEU A 224 13.06 -10.63 -3.29
N LEU A 225 13.50 -9.78 -4.22
CA LEU A 225 14.43 -10.17 -5.28
C LEU A 225 15.78 -10.61 -4.72
N CYS A 226 16.35 -9.88 -3.77
CA CYS A 226 17.63 -10.23 -3.17
C CYS A 226 17.56 -11.51 -2.34
N PHE A 227 16.48 -11.73 -1.57
CA PHE A 227 16.26 -13.00 -0.87
C PHE A 227 16.09 -14.16 -1.83
N PHE A 228 15.34 -13.99 -2.92
CA PHE A 228 15.23 -15.01 -3.96
C PHE A 228 16.61 -15.36 -4.56
N ALA A 229 17.43 -14.36 -4.89
CA ALA A 229 18.79 -14.58 -5.37
C ALA A 229 19.65 -15.32 -4.33
N TYR A 230 19.61 -14.91 -3.07
CA TYR A 230 20.30 -15.61 -1.98
C TYR A 230 19.87 -17.09 -1.89
N TYR A 231 18.58 -17.39 -1.94
CA TYR A 231 18.08 -18.77 -1.90
C TYR A 231 18.54 -19.61 -3.08
N VAL A 232 18.50 -19.05 -4.28
CA VAL A 232 18.99 -19.75 -5.49
C VAL A 232 20.48 -20.04 -5.36
N LEU A 233 21.29 -19.06 -4.94
CA LEU A 233 22.73 -19.26 -4.74
C LEU A 233 23.01 -20.31 -3.65
N ARG A 234 22.23 -20.29 -2.57
CA ARG A 234 22.42 -21.21 -1.45
C ARG A 234 22.00 -22.63 -1.80
N LEU A 235 20.90 -22.81 -2.52
CA LEU A 235 20.46 -24.10 -3.07
C LEU A 235 21.47 -24.64 -4.10
N TYR A 236 21.97 -23.78 -4.97
CA TYR A 236 23.02 -24.12 -5.94
C TYR A 236 24.33 -24.54 -5.26
N GLY A 237 24.70 -23.87 -4.16
CA GLY A 237 25.86 -24.22 -3.34
C GLY A 237 25.77 -25.60 -2.66
N ILE A 238 24.55 -26.13 -2.47
CA ILE A 238 24.31 -27.49 -1.94
C ILE A 238 24.46 -28.55 -3.04
N LEU A 239 24.11 -28.22 -4.29
CA LEU A 239 24.13 -29.15 -5.43
C LEU A 239 25.53 -29.39 -6.03
N ILE A 240 26.51 -28.51 -5.75
CA ILE A 240 27.86 -28.57 -6.35
C ILE A 240 28.88 -29.33 -5.48
N PRO A 241 29.82 -30.10 -6.08
CA PRO A 241 30.91 -30.77 -5.39
C PRO A 241 31.82 -29.83 -4.55
N ALA A 242 32.30 -30.36 -3.43
CA ALA A 242 32.91 -29.64 -2.30
C ALA A 242 33.98 -28.56 -2.62
N ALA A 243 34.70 -28.67 -3.74
CA ALA A 243 35.77 -27.75 -4.10
C ALA A 243 35.31 -26.30 -4.39
N ARG A 244 34.07 -26.09 -4.83
CA ARG A 244 33.51 -24.75 -5.12
C ARG A 244 32.51 -24.23 -4.08
N LYS A 245 32.21 -25.04 -3.06
CA LYS A 245 31.22 -24.73 -2.01
C LYS A 245 31.52 -23.44 -1.27
N HIS A 246 32.79 -23.21 -0.89
CA HIS A 246 33.20 -22.02 -0.14
C HIS A 246 33.01 -20.72 -0.93
N TYR A 247 33.32 -20.72 -2.23
CA TYR A 247 33.17 -19.53 -3.07
C TYR A 247 31.69 -19.16 -3.28
N THR A 248 30.86 -20.15 -3.62
CA THR A 248 29.41 -19.92 -3.79
C THR A 248 28.73 -19.52 -2.47
N ALA A 249 29.17 -20.07 -1.34
CA ALA A 249 28.69 -19.66 -0.02
C ALA A 249 29.04 -18.20 0.28
N HIS A 250 30.26 -17.75 0.00
CA HIS A 250 30.66 -16.36 0.21
C HIS A 250 29.85 -15.41 -0.66
N MET A 251 29.65 -15.75 -1.95
CA MET A 251 28.79 -14.97 -2.84
C MET A 251 27.35 -14.88 -2.34
N ALA A 252 26.78 -15.97 -1.80
CA ALA A 252 25.45 -15.95 -1.21
C ALA A 252 25.38 -14.98 -0.02
N TYR A 253 26.40 -14.99 0.85
CA TYR A 253 26.48 -14.05 1.97
C TYR A 253 26.72 -12.61 1.54
N ASP A 254 27.45 -12.36 0.45
CA ASP A 254 27.63 -11.03 -0.11
C ASP A 254 26.31 -10.48 -0.67
N VAL A 255 25.53 -11.31 -1.37
CA VAL A 255 24.17 -10.96 -1.81
C VAL A 255 23.26 -10.70 -0.61
N LEU A 256 23.29 -11.56 0.41
CA LEU A 256 22.53 -11.35 1.64
C LEU A 256 22.94 -10.05 2.35
N ALA A 257 24.24 -9.75 2.42
CA ALA A 257 24.77 -8.50 2.97
C ALA A 257 24.29 -7.27 2.20
N SER A 258 24.25 -7.34 0.86
CA SER A 258 23.74 -6.25 0.02
C SER A 258 22.26 -5.94 0.31
N THR A 259 21.50 -6.93 0.77
CA THR A 259 20.08 -6.78 1.15
C THR A 259 19.92 -5.88 2.38
N ALA A 260 20.95 -5.76 3.23
CA ALA A 260 20.93 -4.87 4.40
C ALA A 260 20.66 -3.41 3.99
N VAL A 261 21.21 -2.98 2.84
CA VAL A 261 21.03 -1.62 2.30
C VAL A 261 19.57 -1.30 2.01
N LEU A 262 18.74 -2.31 1.71
CA LEU A 262 17.30 -2.14 1.48
C LEU A 262 16.48 -2.35 2.75
N LEU A 263 16.92 -3.26 3.64
CA LEU A 263 16.25 -3.56 4.90
C LEU A 263 16.30 -2.41 5.92
N PHE A 264 17.41 -1.68 6.01
CA PHE A 264 17.51 -0.54 6.92
C PHE A 264 16.57 0.61 6.55
N PRO A 265 16.51 1.07 5.28
CA PRO A 265 15.47 1.98 4.83
C PRO A 265 14.07 1.48 5.18
N ARG A 266 13.79 0.19 4.90
CA ARG A 266 12.49 -0.42 5.18
C ARG A 266 12.10 -0.36 6.66
N ALA A 267 13.05 -0.49 7.58
CA ALA A 267 12.78 -0.36 9.01
C ALA A 267 12.23 1.03 9.40
N PHE A 268 12.55 2.09 8.65
CA PHE A 268 11.95 3.41 8.86
C PHE A 268 10.45 3.47 8.56
N ASN A 269 9.88 2.51 7.83
CA ASN A 269 8.42 2.45 7.63
C ASN A 269 7.67 2.24 8.95
N VAL A 270 8.27 1.55 9.93
CA VAL A 270 7.68 1.44 11.27
C VAL A 270 7.54 2.81 11.93
N LEU A 271 8.51 3.70 11.66
CA LEU A 271 8.50 5.05 12.19
C LEU A 271 7.46 5.94 11.50
N ASP A 272 7.01 5.61 10.28
CA ASP A 272 5.91 6.32 9.60
C ASP A 272 4.58 6.21 10.36
N HIS A 273 4.43 5.22 11.24
CA HIS A 273 3.27 5.17 12.14
C HIS A 273 3.26 6.31 13.16
N TYR A 274 4.41 6.90 13.49
CA TYR A 274 4.48 8.07 14.35
C TYR A 274 4.16 9.33 13.55
N LYS A 275 3.07 10.00 13.93
CA LYS A 275 2.56 11.22 13.28
C LYS A 275 3.63 12.27 12.98
N TYR A 276 4.51 12.54 13.94
CA TYR A 276 5.60 13.53 13.78
C TYR A 276 6.62 13.11 12.72
N PHE A 277 7.01 11.84 12.72
CA PHE A 277 8.03 11.33 11.80
C PHE A 277 7.47 11.21 10.38
N SER A 278 6.21 10.81 10.22
CA SER A 278 5.51 10.80 8.93
C SER A 278 5.47 12.19 8.28
N GLN A 279 5.13 13.23 9.06
CA GLN A 279 5.14 14.62 8.59
C GLN A 279 6.55 15.05 8.14
N LEU A 280 7.58 14.67 8.91
CA LEU A 280 8.97 14.94 8.57
C LEU A 280 9.38 14.25 7.26
N LEU A 281 9.02 12.98 7.07
CA LEU A 281 9.33 12.23 5.85
C LEU A 281 8.66 12.82 4.61
N ILE A 282 7.41 13.27 4.73
CA ILE A 282 6.70 13.93 3.63
C ILE A 282 7.43 15.24 3.27
N ALA A 283 7.80 16.05 4.26
CA ALA A 283 8.56 17.28 4.03
C ALA A 283 9.94 17.00 3.43
N PHE A 284 10.66 16.01 3.95
CA PHE A 284 11.95 15.57 3.43
C PHE A 284 11.85 15.12 1.97
N ARG A 285 10.82 14.35 1.59
CA ARG A 285 10.61 13.93 0.20
C ARG A 285 10.44 15.13 -0.74
N LEU A 286 9.71 16.16 -0.31
CA LEU A 286 9.56 17.40 -1.08
C LEU A 286 10.91 18.11 -1.26
N MET A 287 11.74 18.17 -0.21
CA MET A 287 13.07 18.78 -0.26
C MET A 287 14.07 17.96 -1.10
N VAL A 288 14.00 16.63 -1.08
CA VAL A 288 14.87 15.76 -1.88
C VAL A 288 14.67 15.99 -3.37
N GLN A 289 13.44 16.29 -3.82
CA GLN A 289 13.18 16.62 -5.21
C GLN A 289 13.98 17.86 -5.65
N ASP A 290 14.05 18.88 -4.80
CA ASP A 290 14.84 20.09 -5.06
C ASP A 290 16.35 19.80 -5.00
N MET A 291 16.78 18.96 -4.05
CA MET A 291 18.18 18.51 -3.94
C MET A 291 18.64 17.76 -5.21
N ILE A 292 17.78 16.92 -5.80
CA ILE A 292 18.11 16.20 -7.05
C ILE A 292 18.36 17.19 -8.18
N ALA A 293 17.57 18.26 -8.31
CA ALA A 293 17.78 19.27 -9.33
C ALA A 293 19.15 19.96 -9.18
N ILE A 294 19.54 20.30 -7.96
CA ILE A 294 20.86 20.87 -7.66
C ILE A 294 21.98 19.86 -7.93
N LEU A 295 21.79 18.60 -7.55
CA LEU A 295 22.78 17.53 -7.78
C LEU A 295 23.03 17.30 -9.28
N VAL A 296 21.98 17.32 -10.11
CA VAL A 296 22.12 17.25 -11.58
C VAL A 296 22.93 18.43 -12.12
N LEU A 297 22.67 19.66 -11.63
CA LEU A 297 23.45 20.84 -12.01
C LEU A 297 24.93 20.68 -11.64
N ILE A 298 25.21 20.20 -10.43
CA ILE A 298 26.58 19.93 -9.98
C ILE A 298 27.27 18.92 -10.90
N VAL A 299 26.61 17.80 -11.25
CA VAL A 299 27.19 16.79 -12.14
C VAL A 299 27.51 17.37 -13.52
N ILE A 300 26.61 18.21 -14.08
CA ILE A 300 26.86 18.88 -15.36
C ILE A 300 28.08 19.80 -15.26
N ALA A 301 28.17 20.63 -14.20
CA ALA A 301 29.31 21.52 -13.99
C ALA A 301 30.63 20.74 -13.79
N CYS A 302 30.62 19.68 -12.98
CA CYS A 302 31.77 18.81 -12.77
C CYS A 302 32.20 18.11 -14.06
N SER A 303 31.25 17.66 -14.88
CA SER A 303 31.57 17.03 -16.17
C SER A 303 32.24 18.02 -17.14
N GLY A 304 31.77 19.27 -17.21
CA GLY A 304 32.38 20.33 -18.01
C GLY A 304 33.81 20.65 -17.55
N PHE A 305 34.03 20.73 -16.24
CA PHE A 305 35.37 20.90 -15.68
C PHE A 305 36.28 19.70 -15.97
N PHE A 306 35.78 18.48 -15.83
CA PHE A 306 36.53 17.25 -16.11
C PHE A 306 37.00 17.17 -17.57
N VAL A 307 36.13 17.56 -18.52
CA VAL A 307 36.47 17.60 -19.95
C VAL A 307 37.51 18.68 -20.23
N ALA A 308 37.35 19.90 -19.71
CA ALA A 308 38.31 20.99 -19.89
C ALA A 308 39.70 20.63 -19.34
N PHE A 309 39.74 20.01 -18.15
CA PHE A 309 40.99 19.52 -17.55
C PHE A 309 41.63 18.42 -18.42
N THR A 310 40.85 17.41 -18.83
CA THR A 310 41.38 16.32 -19.66
C THR A 310 41.94 16.82 -21.00
N LEU A 311 41.31 17.81 -21.64
CA LEU A 311 41.79 18.39 -22.90
C LEU A 311 43.03 19.28 -22.69
N SER A 312 43.06 20.10 -21.64
CA SER A 312 44.21 20.96 -21.34
C SER A 312 45.48 20.16 -21.00
N PHE A 313 45.35 19.02 -20.33
CA PHE A 313 46.49 18.13 -20.01
C PHE A 313 46.79 17.07 -21.08
N SER A 314 45.96 16.97 -22.13
CA SER A 314 46.26 16.09 -23.27
C SER A 314 47.29 16.70 -24.22
N ASP A 315 47.41 18.03 -24.26
CA ASP A 315 48.38 18.71 -25.13
C ASP A 315 49.83 18.53 -24.63
N GLU A 316 50.05 18.42 -23.32
CA GLU A 316 51.37 18.12 -22.74
C GLU A 316 51.86 16.69 -23.08
N LYS A 317 50.95 15.74 -23.34
CA LYS A 317 51.33 14.38 -23.78
C LYS A 317 51.70 14.30 -25.27
N ALA A 318 51.27 15.26 -26.09
CA ALA A 318 51.72 15.37 -27.48
C ALA A 318 53.16 15.94 -27.58
N GLU A 319 53.53 16.83 -26.66
CA GLU A 319 54.87 17.45 -26.59
C GLU A 319 55.92 16.59 -25.85
N ALA A 320 55.53 15.61 -25.03
CA ALA A 320 56.46 14.67 -24.38
C ALA A 320 57.34 13.89 -25.38
N SER A 321 56.84 13.67 -26.60
CA SER A 321 57.61 13.06 -27.69
C SER A 321 58.68 13.99 -28.27
N LYS A 322 58.51 15.31 -28.21
CA LYS A 322 59.51 16.29 -28.69
C LYS A 322 60.64 16.53 -27.69
N VAL A 323 60.38 16.40 -26.40
CA VAL A 323 61.41 16.57 -25.36
C VAL A 323 62.41 15.40 -25.36
N ALA A 324 61.99 14.20 -25.78
CA ALA A 324 62.86 13.03 -25.90
C ALA A 324 63.84 13.08 -27.09
N TYR A 325 63.61 13.97 -28.07
CA TYR A 325 64.49 14.15 -29.25
C TYR A 325 65.30 15.46 -29.21
N ALA A 326 65.22 16.22 -28.12
CA ALA A 326 65.94 17.49 -27.93
C ALA A 326 67.13 17.40 -26.96
N LEU A 327 67.59 16.18 -26.66
CA LEU A 327 68.77 15.85 -25.83
C LEU A 327 69.70 14.93 -26.62
#